data_AF-A0A838DH26-F1
#
_entry.id   AF-A0A838DH26-F1
#
_cell.length_a   1.000
_cell.length_b   1.000
_cell.length_c   1.000
_cell.angle_alpha   90.00
_cell.angle_beta   90.00
_cell.angle_gamma   90.00
#
_symmetry.space_group_name_H-M   'P 1'
#
loop_
_entity.id
_entity.type
_entity.pdbx_description
1 polymer ?
#
loop_
_entity_poly.entity_id
_entity_poly.type
_entity_poly.pdbx_seq_one_letter_code
_entity_poly.pdbx_strand_id
1 'polypeptide(L)'
;MAVILVLAGLILGTSGYVQKKGARSRAEAEVAAMSAALESYKVDNGVYPRNAATDSLDPATPVTTYAEASRFLYGALSGDADFNRSAENKSYFTFKPNMLEPVPPSLAAVTAIRDPFGNSYGYSTLKASNPAATGGNNPTFDLWSTGGTTSGSAADQLQWIKNW
;
A
#
# COMPACT_ATOMS: atom_id res chain seq x y z
N MET A 1 22.82 31.81 -23.61
CA MET A 1 22.73 30.33 -23.47
C MET A 1 23.01 29.83 -22.04
N ALA A 2 23.80 30.53 -21.21
CA ALA A 2 24.04 30.10 -19.81
C ALA A 2 22.84 30.27 -18.86
N VAL A 3 22.03 31.33 -19.01
CA VAL A 3 20.89 31.62 -18.13
C VAL A 3 19.76 30.57 -18.25
N ILE A 4 19.55 30.01 -19.44
CA ILE A 4 18.50 28.99 -19.69
C ILE A 4 18.86 27.66 -19.01
N LEU A 5 20.14 27.27 -19.01
CA LEU A 5 20.60 26.04 -18.35
C LEU A 5 20.48 26.10 -16.82
N VAL A 6 20.74 27.27 -16.23
CA VAL A 6 20.58 27.47 -14.78
C VAL A 6 19.11 27.45 -14.36
N LEU A 7 18.20 28.08 -15.13
CA LEU A 7 16.76 28.02 -14.86
C LEU A 7 16.19 26.61 -15.05
N ALA A 8 16.58 25.90 -16.12
CA ALA A 8 16.13 24.53 -16.35
C ALA A 8 16.57 23.59 -15.22
N GLY A 9 17.80 23.75 -14.70
CA GLY A 9 18.30 22.99 -13.56
C GLY A 9 17.51 23.23 -12.26
N LEU A 10 17.12 24.47 -11.97
CA LEU A 10 16.33 24.80 -10.78
C LEU A 10 14.88 24.29 -10.86
N ILE A 11 14.27 24.37 -12.05
CA ILE A 11 12.90 23.87 -12.30
C ILE A 11 12.87 22.32 -12.19
N LEU A 12 13.87 21.63 -12.72
CA LEU A 12 13.96 20.17 -12.61
C LEU A 12 14.20 19.70 -11.16
N GLY A 13 15.08 20.37 -10.40
CA GLY A 13 15.37 20.01 -9.00
C GLY A 13 14.17 20.17 -8.06
N THR A 14 13.34 21.20 -8.26
CA THR A 14 12.13 21.44 -7.46
C THR A 14 10.97 20.50 -7.85
N SER A 15 10.89 20.11 -9.13
CA SER A 15 9.82 19.21 -9.64
C SER A 15 9.83 17.83 -8.97
N GLY A 16 11.00 17.22 -8.75
CA GLY A 16 11.09 15.91 -8.07
C GLY A 16 10.69 15.96 -6.60
N TYR A 17 10.97 17.06 -5.89
CA TYR A 17 10.56 17.24 -4.50
C TYR A 17 9.04 17.45 -4.36
N VAL A 18 8.46 18.30 -5.23
CA VAL A 18 7.01 18.55 -5.23
C VAL A 18 6.24 17.28 -5.63
N GLN A 19 6.73 16.50 -6.58
CA GLN A 19 6.15 15.22 -6.94
C GLN A 19 6.17 14.23 -5.78
N LYS A 20 7.29 14.12 -5.05
CA LYS A 20 7.39 13.28 -3.83
C LYS A 20 6.45 13.74 -2.73
N LYS A 21 6.32 15.06 -2.52
CA LYS A 21 5.36 15.61 -1.54
C LYS A 21 3.92 15.32 -1.93
N GLY A 22 3.57 15.46 -3.21
CA GLY A 22 2.25 15.10 -3.73
C GLY A 22 1.96 13.61 -3.61
N ALA A 23 2.92 12.76 -3.98
CA ALA A 23 2.83 11.30 -3.82
C ALA A 23 2.63 10.89 -2.35
N ARG A 24 3.34 11.54 -1.42
CA ARG A 24 3.17 11.31 0.02
C ARG A 24 1.77 11.67 0.50
N SER A 25 1.30 12.89 0.19
CA SER A 25 -0.04 13.33 0.59
C SER A 25 -1.13 12.43 0.01
N ARG A 26 -0.94 11.95 -1.23
CA ARG A 26 -1.82 10.96 -1.84
C ARG A 26 -1.77 9.62 -1.11
N ALA A 27 -0.58 9.13 -0.76
CA ALA A 27 -0.43 7.87 -0.04
C ALA A 27 -1.09 7.94 1.34
N GLU A 28 -0.99 9.07 2.05
CA GLU A 28 -1.65 9.31 3.34
C GLU A 28 -3.18 9.24 3.20
N ALA A 29 -3.73 9.89 2.17
CA ALA A 29 -5.15 9.83 1.88
C ALA A 29 -5.61 8.42 1.50
N GLU A 30 -4.82 7.69 0.70
CA GLU A 30 -5.12 6.31 0.29
C GLU A 30 -5.07 5.34 1.48
N VAL A 31 -4.08 5.46 2.39
CA VAL A 31 -4.01 4.67 3.63
C VAL A 31 -5.21 4.96 4.53
N ALA A 32 -5.59 6.23 4.72
CA ALA A 32 -6.76 6.58 5.52
C ALA A 32 -8.06 6.03 4.93
N ALA A 33 -8.24 6.14 3.61
CA ALA A 33 -9.43 5.65 2.93
C ALA A 33 -9.53 4.11 2.95
N MET A 34 -8.42 3.40 2.74
CA MET A 34 -8.36 1.95 2.88
C MET A 34 -8.60 1.51 4.33
N SER A 35 -8.08 2.25 5.32
CA SER A 35 -8.34 1.98 6.74
C SER A 35 -9.83 2.13 7.08
N ALA A 36 -10.51 3.13 6.53
CA ALA A 36 -11.96 3.29 6.70
C ALA A 36 -12.77 2.16 6.03
N ALA A 37 -12.32 1.71 4.84
CA ALA A 37 -12.92 0.55 4.18
C ALA A 37 -12.72 -0.74 4.99
N LEU A 38 -11.57 -0.92 5.63
CA LEU A 38 -11.28 -2.02 6.54
C LEU A 38 -12.21 -2.04 7.76
N GLU A 39 -12.58 -0.87 8.31
CA GLU A 39 -13.60 -0.80 9.36
C GLU A 39 -14.96 -1.27 8.84
N SER A 40 -15.35 -0.85 7.64
CA SER A 40 -16.62 -1.29 7.02
C SER A 40 -16.62 -2.81 6.74
N TYR A 41 -15.49 -3.35 6.29
CA TYR A 41 -15.29 -4.79 6.12
C TYR A 41 -15.49 -5.53 7.44
N LYS A 42 -14.87 -5.05 8.51
CA LYS A 42 -14.98 -5.66 9.84
C LYS A 42 -16.41 -5.60 10.38
N VAL A 43 -17.15 -4.52 10.15
CA VAL A 43 -18.55 -4.41 10.59
C VAL A 43 -19.39 -5.56 10.02
N ASP A 44 -19.15 -5.94 8.77
CA ASP A 44 -19.90 -7.01 8.12
C ASP A 44 -19.34 -8.42 8.42
N ASN A 45 -18.02 -8.56 8.51
CA ASN A 45 -17.34 -9.86 8.59
C ASN A 45 -16.86 -10.23 10.00
N GLY A 46 -17.03 -9.33 10.98
CA GLY A 46 -16.61 -9.48 12.38
C GLY A 46 -15.10 -9.38 12.63
N VAL A 47 -14.28 -9.36 11.58
CA VAL A 47 -12.81 -9.34 11.65
C VAL A 47 -12.23 -8.58 10.46
N TYR A 48 -11.04 -7.99 10.64
CA TYR A 48 -10.27 -7.46 9.50
C TYR A 48 -9.82 -8.61 8.59
N PRO A 49 -9.64 -8.38 7.28
CA PRO A 49 -9.14 -9.39 6.36
C PRO A 49 -7.82 -9.96 6.87
N ARG A 50 -7.76 -11.27 7.06
CA ARG A 50 -6.52 -11.94 7.49
C ARG A 50 -6.35 -13.29 6.82
N ASN A 51 -5.11 -13.64 6.51
CA ASN A 51 -4.70 -14.95 6.05
C ASN A 51 -3.27 -15.25 6.52
N ALA A 52 -2.72 -16.40 6.14
CA ALA A 52 -1.36 -16.77 6.49
C ALA A 52 -0.29 -15.77 6.00
N ALA A 53 -0.49 -15.14 4.84
CA ALA A 53 0.43 -14.14 4.31
C ALA A 53 0.43 -12.85 5.13
N THR A 54 -0.75 -12.34 5.53
CA THR A 54 -0.86 -11.12 6.36
C THR A 54 -0.45 -11.38 7.81
N ASP A 55 -0.77 -12.57 8.34
CA ASP A 55 -0.47 -12.97 9.71
C ASP A 55 1.02 -13.22 9.94
N SER A 56 1.81 -13.44 8.88
CA SER A 56 3.25 -13.72 8.94
C SER A 56 4.13 -12.55 8.49
N LEU A 57 3.53 -11.51 7.90
CA LEU A 57 4.29 -10.39 7.33
C LEU A 57 4.77 -9.44 8.44
N ASP A 58 6.08 -9.38 8.65
CA ASP A 58 6.69 -8.33 9.47
C ASP A 58 6.94 -7.07 8.61
N PRO A 59 6.46 -5.88 9.02
CA PRO A 59 6.81 -4.62 8.38
C PRO A 59 8.31 -4.39 8.24
N ALA A 60 9.20 -5.01 9.03
CA ALA A 60 10.64 -4.84 8.88
C ALA A 60 11.28 -5.58 7.68
N THR A 61 10.49 -6.24 6.84
CA THR A 61 10.99 -7.00 5.67
C THR A 61 11.07 -6.13 4.39
N PRO A 62 11.83 -6.53 3.35
CA PRO A 62 11.89 -5.80 2.08
C PRO A 62 10.56 -5.81 1.32
N VAL A 63 10.29 -4.75 0.54
CA VAL A 63 9.01 -4.56 -0.16
C VAL A 63 8.60 -5.72 -1.09
N THR A 64 9.57 -6.50 -1.57
CA THR A 64 9.33 -7.65 -2.45
C THR A 64 8.51 -8.76 -1.79
N THR A 65 8.37 -8.76 -0.45
CA THR A 65 7.57 -9.75 0.30
C THR A 65 6.10 -9.34 0.42
N TYR A 66 5.74 -8.10 0.07
CA TYR A 66 4.42 -7.54 0.39
C TYR A 66 3.34 -7.95 -0.62
N ALA A 67 3.72 -8.35 -1.84
CA ALA A 67 2.80 -8.52 -2.95
C ALA A 67 1.63 -9.47 -2.64
N GLU A 68 1.89 -10.60 -1.99
CA GLU A 68 0.84 -11.56 -1.66
C GLU A 68 -0.17 -11.00 -0.64
N ALA A 69 0.30 -10.37 0.43
CA ALA A 69 -0.54 -9.72 1.42
C ALA A 69 -1.32 -8.53 0.82
N SER A 70 -0.68 -7.77 -0.06
CA SER A 70 -1.28 -6.66 -0.82
C SER A 70 -2.39 -7.15 -1.75
N ARG A 71 -2.16 -8.24 -2.47
CA ARG A 71 -3.16 -8.88 -3.35
C ARG A 71 -4.35 -9.40 -2.54
N PHE A 72 -4.09 -10.01 -1.39
CA PHE A 72 -5.15 -10.49 -0.52
C PHE A 72 -6.03 -9.32 -0.01
N LEU A 73 -5.40 -8.23 0.44
CA LEU A 73 -6.12 -7.02 0.83
C LEU A 73 -6.96 -6.47 -0.33
N TYR A 74 -6.42 -6.46 -1.55
CA TYR A 74 -7.17 -6.06 -2.74
C TYR A 74 -8.43 -6.89 -2.91
N GLY A 75 -8.33 -8.22 -2.90
CA GLY A 75 -9.51 -9.07 -3.10
C GLY A 75 -10.56 -8.87 -2.01
N ALA A 76 -10.13 -8.74 -0.75
CA ALA A 76 -11.03 -8.52 0.38
C ALA A 76 -11.77 -7.18 0.31
N LEU A 77 -11.09 -6.09 -0.07
CA LEU A 77 -11.71 -4.76 -0.12
C LEU A 77 -12.45 -4.48 -1.43
N SER A 78 -11.97 -5.01 -2.55
CA SER A 78 -12.61 -4.80 -3.85
C SER A 78 -13.82 -5.70 -4.06
N GLY A 79 -13.85 -6.87 -3.42
CA GLY A 79 -14.82 -7.93 -3.68
C GLY A 79 -14.43 -8.83 -4.86
N ASP A 80 -13.27 -8.62 -5.47
CA ASP A 80 -12.72 -9.42 -6.57
C ASP A 80 -11.91 -10.61 -6.03
N ALA A 81 -12.52 -11.78 -5.96
CA ALA A 81 -11.89 -12.97 -5.38
C ALA A 81 -10.94 -13.67 -6.35
N ASP A 82 -11.15 -13.51 -7.66
CA ASP A 82 -10.38 -14.16 -8.72
C ASP A 82 -9.27 -13.23 -9.30
N PHE A 83 -9.17 -12.01 -8.76
CA PHE A 83 -8.20 -10.98 -9.10
C PHE A 83 -8.28 -10.51 -10.56
N ASN A 84 -9.44 -10.64 -11.20
CA ASN A 84 -9.64 -10.39 -12.63
C ASN A 84 -10.04 -8.92 -12.94
N ARG A 85 -10.04 -8.04 -11.94
CA ARG A 85 -10.53 -6.66 -11.91
C ARG A 85 -12.05 -6.51 -12.03
N SER A 86 -12.80 -7.54 -11.63
CA SER A 86 -14.25 -7.54 -11.53
C SER A 86 -14.66 -7.97 -10.13
N ALA A 87 -15.53 -7.22 -9.47
CA ALA A 87 -16.02 -7.61 -8.16
C ALA A 87 -17.10 -8.69 -8.30
N GLU A 88 -16.92 -9.84 -7.66
CA GLU A 88 -17.95 -10.88 -7.52
C GLU A 88 -18.69 -10.78 -6.17
N ASN A 89 -18.05 -10.18 -5.18
CA ASN A 89 -18.54 -10.03 -3.81
C ASN A 89 -18.80 -8.56 -3.46
N LYS A 90 -19.25 -8.33 -2.22
CA LYS A 90 -19.45 -6.97 -1.70
C LYS A 90 -18.13 -6.18 -1.76
N SER A 91 -18.19 -5.03 -2.41
CA SER A 91 -17.07 -4.09 -2.51
C SER A 91 -17.12 -3.09 -1.36
N TYR A 92 -15.99 -2.94 -0.66
CA TYR A 92 -15.77 -1.98 0.42
C TYR A 92 -14.93 -0.79 -0.03
N PHE A 93 -14.15 -0.97 -1.11
CA PHE A 93 -13.27 0.04 -1.67
C PHE A 93 -13.12 -0.13 -3.18
N THR A 94 -13.26 0.98 -3.91
CA THR A 94 -12.99 1.01 -5.36
C THR A 94 -11.56 1.46 -5.63
N PHE A 95 -10.74 0.54 -6.14
CA PHE A 95 -9.39 0.85 -6.57
C PHE A 95 -9.38 1.44 -7.98
N LYS A 96 -8.61 2.52 -8.17
CA LYS A 96 -8.38 3.06 -9.51
C LYS A 96 -7.47 2.11 -10.30
N PRO A 97 -7.60 1.98 -11.63
CA PRO A 97 -6.72 1.11 -12.42
C PRO A 97 -5.22 1.37 -12.22
N ASN A 98 -4.81 2.63 -12.03
CA ASN A 98 -3.41 3.00 -11.78
C ASN A 98 -2.91 2.72 -10.35
N MET A 99 -3.77 2.21 -9.47
CA MET A 99 -3.45 1.72 -8.13
C MET A 99 -3.29 0.20 -8.10
N LEU A 100 -3.30 -0.47 -9.26
CA LEU A 100 -3.22 -1.93 -9.35
C LEU A 100 -2.00 -2.34 -10.16
N GLU A 101 -1.30 -3.37 -9.71
CA GLU A 101 -0.32 -4.07 -10.52
C GLU A 101 -0.93 -5.35 -11.10
N PRO A 102 -0.63 -5.71 -12.37
CA PRO A 102 0.03 -4.88 -13.36
C PRO A 102 -0.85 -3.69 -13.78
N VAL A 103 -0.21 -2.54 -13.98
CA VAL A 103 -0.88 -1.31 -14.45
C VAL A 103 -1.43 -1.47 -15.88
N PRO A 104 -2.52 -0.75 -16.24
CA PRO A 104 -3.00 -0.70 -17.62
C PRO A 104 -1.89 -0.32 -18.62
N PRO A 105 -1.91 -0.85 -19.85
CA PRO A 105 -3.02 -1.56 -20.50
C PRO A 105 -3.12 -3.07 -20.19
N SER A 106 -2.33 -3.60 -19.25
CA SER A 106 -2.43 -5.01 -18.87
C SER A 106 -3.79 -5.31 -18.22
N LEU A 107 -4.41 -6.42 -18.64
CA LEU A 107 -5.60 -7.00 -18.03
C LEU A 107 -5.30 -8.29 -17.24
N ALA A 108 -4.03 -8.64 -17.08
CA ALA A 108 -3.62 -9.83 -16.32
C ALA A 108 -3.95 -9.69 -14.83
N ALA A 109 -4.20 -10.79 -14.12
CA ALA A 109 -4.69 -10.78 -12.74
C ALA A 109 -3.92 -9.83 -11.81
N VAL A 110 -4.64 -9.17 -10.89
CA VAL A 110 -4.06 -8.21 -9.94
C VAL A 110 -3.09 -8.93 -9.00
N THR A 111 -1.87 -8.41 -8.92
CA THR A 111 -0.78 -8.97 -8.11
C THR A 111 -0.48 -8.16 -6.86
N ALA A 112 -0.85 -6.87 -6.82
CA ALA A 112 -0.71 -6.01 -5.65
C ALA A 112 -1.50 -4.69 -5.82
N ILE A 113 -1.74 -4.01 -4.70
CA ILE A 113 -2.17 -2.62 -4.68
C ILE A 113 -0.91 -1.76 -4.77
N ARG A 114 -0.82 -0.94 -5.81
CA ARG A 114 0.29 -0.04 -6.10
C ARG A 114 0.14 1.28 -5.36
N ASP A 115 1.20 1.69 -4.68
CA ASP A 115 1.33 2.99 -4.05
C ASP A 115 1.73 4.09 -5.06
N PRO A 116 1.62 5.38 -4.67
CA PRO A 116 2.00 6.49 -5.55
C PRO A 116 3.48 6.54 -5.96
N PHE A 117 4.34 5.77 -5.30
CA PHE A 117 5.78 5.68 -5.58
C PHE A 117 6.11 4.49 -6.50
N GLY A 118 5.12 3.65 -6.83
CA GLY A 118 5.24 2.51 -7.73
C GLY A 118 5.56 1.19 -7.05
N ASN A 119 5.56 1.15 -5.72
CA ASN A 119 5.74 -0.06 -4.93
C ASN A 119 4.38 -0.64 -4.48
N SER A 120 4.33 -1.87 -4.00
CA SER A 120 3.12 -2.40 -3.38
C SER A 120 2.90 -1.82 -1.98
N TYR A 121 1.64 -1.55 -1.63
CA TYR A 121 1.25 -1.34 -0.22
C TYR A 121 1.52 -2.60 0.60
N GLY A 122 2.06 -2.41 1.81
CA GLY A 122 2.19 -3.46 2.80
C GLY A 122 0.95 -3.54 3.67
N TYR A 123 0.53 -4.76 3.98
CA TYR A 123 -0.60 -5.04 4.86
C TYR A 123 -0.28 -6.23 5.77
N SER A 124 -0.29 -6.02 7.08
CA SER A 124 0.03 -7.05 8.06
C SER A 124 -1.02 -7.13 9.15
N THR A 125 -1.28 -8.35 9.60
CA THR A 125 -2.13 -8.68 10.74
C THR A 125 -1.34 -9.45 11.80
N LEU A 126 0.00 -9.43 11.74
CA LEU A 126 0.89 -10.20 12.62
C LEU A 126 0.57 -10.02 14.12
N LYS A 127 0.37 -8.78 14.58
CA LYS A 127 0.00 -8.53 15.99
C LYS A 127 -1.44 -8.86 16.33
N ALA A 128 -2.34 -8.83 15.35
CA ALA A 128 -3.71 -9.28 15.55
C ALA A 128 -3.83 -10.80 15.58
N SER A 129 -2.96 -11.51 14.85
CA SER A 129 -2.90 -12.98 14.83
C SER A 129 -2.16 -13.54 16.03
N ASN A 130 -1.07 -12.88 16.43
CA ASN A 130 -0.24 -13.23 17.56
C ASN A 130 0.09 -11.96 18.36
N PRO A 131 -0.70 -11.62 19.40
CA PRO A 131 -0.45 -10.45 20.24
C PRO A 131 0.91 -10.44 20.96
N ALA A 132 1.55 -11.61 21.08
CA ALA A 132 2.88 -11.76 21.66
C ALA A 132 4.02 -11.68 20.62
N ALA A 133 3.70 -11.45 19.33
CA ALA A 133 4.70 -11.28 18.30
C ALA A 133 5.61 -10.08 18.59
N THR A 134 6.91 -10.26 18.35
CA THR A 134 7.91 -9.20 18.47
C THR A 134 7.87 -8.22 17.28
N GLY A 135 7.33 -8.66 16.14
CA GLY A 135 7.07 -7.83 14.96
C GLY A 135 5.65 -7.25 14.94
N GLY A 136 5.37 -6.39 13.97
CA GLY A 136 4.08 -5.70 13.84
C GLY A 136 3.90 -4.57 14.86
N ASN A 137 3.06 -3.58 14.54
CA ASN A 137 2.96 -2.34 15.29
C ASN A 137 1.59 -2.18 15.97
N ASN A 138 0.50 -2.38 15.22
CA ASN A 138 -0.86 -2.23 15.69
C ASN A 138 -1.50 -3.56 16.14
N PRO A 139 -2.38 -3.54 17.16
CA PRO A 139 -3.08 -4.74 17.63
C PRO A 139 -4.16 -5.24 16.65
N THR A 140 -4.51 -4.45 15.62
CA THR A 140 -5.56 -4.76 14.64
C THR A 140 -5.00 -5.07 13.26
N PHE A 141 -4.31 -4.12 12.65
CA PHE A 141 -3.62 -4.28 11.37
C PHE A 141 -2.61 -3.16 11.17
N ASP A 142 -1.54 -3.47 10.46
CA ASP A 142 -0.60 -2.50 9.91
C ASP A 142 -0.88 -2.30 8.43
N LEU A 143 -0.95 -1.05 7.99
CA LEU A 143 -1.09 -0.68 6.59
C LEU A 143 -0.10 0.45 6.28
N TRP A 144 0.72 0.26 5.25
CA TRP A 144 1.76 1.24 4.92
C TRP A 144 2.16 1.28 3.44
N SER A 145 2.68 2.43 3.02
CA SER A 145 3.50 2.61 1.82
C SER A 145 4.94 2.87 2.24
N THR A 146 5.90 2.35 1.48
CA THR A 146 7.33 2.51 1.77
C THR A 146 7.86 3.90 1.41
N GLY A 147 7.04 4.81 0.89
CA GLY A 147 7.47 6.15 0.50
C GLY A 147 8.50 6.16 -0.63
N GLY A 148 8.54 5.10 -1.45
CA GLY A 148 9.53 4.92 -2.52
C GLY A 148 10.83 4.23 -2.09
N THR A 149 10.95 3.82 -0.83
CA THR A 149 12.07 2.99 -0.35
C THR A 149 11.77 1.51 -0.56
N THR A 150 12.79 0.64 -0.56
CA THR A 150 12.60 -0.80 -0.86
C THR A 150 13.33 -1.74 0.10
N SER A 151 14.28 -1.25 0.90
CA SER A 151 15.18 -2.12 1.67
C SER A 151 14.56 -2.69 2.96
N GLY A 152 13.51 -2.06 3.49
CA GLY A 152 12.94 -2.44 4.79
C GLY A 152 13.75 -1.95 6.01
N SER A 153 14.89 -1.28 5.79
CA SER A 153 15.78 -0.83 6.88
C SER A 153 15.09 0.15 7.83
N ALA A 154 15.58 0.22 9.08
CA ALA A 154 15.04 1.16 10.07
C ALA A 154 15.10 2.63 9.62
N ALA A 155 16.11 3.01 8.82
CA ALA A 155 16.22 4.34 8.25
C ALA A 155 15.14 4.62 7.19
N ASP A 156 14.84 3.62 6.35
CA ASP A 156 13.77 3.70 5.35
C ASP A 156 12.40 3.80 6.01
N GLN A 157 12.17 3.06 7.10
CA GLN A 157 10.92 3.05 7.85
C GLN A 157 10.52 4.43 8.40
N LEU A 158 11.47 5.32 8.64
CA LEU A 158 11.19 6.71 9.04
C LEU A 158 10.48 7.51 7.93
N GLN A 159 10.62 7.08 6.67
CA GLN A 159 10.01 7.74 5.52
C GLN A 159 8.63 7.16 5.18
N TRP A 160 8.24 6.06 5.79
CA TRP A 160 7.02 5.35 5.44
C TRP A 160 5.78 6.18 5.76
N ILE A 161 4.74 5.94 4.98
CA ILE A 161 3.39 6.42 5.26
C ILE A 161 2.63 5.24 5.84
N LYS A 162 2.18 5.36 7.08
CA LYS A 162 1.75 4.21 7.90
C LYS A 162 0.62 4.59 8.86
N ASN A 163 -0.11 3.59 9.34
CA ASN A 163 -1.18 3.76 10.32
C ASN A 163 -0.73 3.58 11.79
N TRP A 164 0.57 3.66 12.08
CA TRP A 164 1.15 3.64 13.43
C TRP A 164 2.21 4.73 13.63
#